data_AF-A0A8C3TFL2-F1
#
_entry.id   AF-A0A8C3TFL2-F1
#
_cell.length_a   1.000
_cell.length_b   1.000
_cell.length_c   1.000
_cell.angle_alpha   90.00
_cell.angle_beta   90.00
_cell.angle_gamma   90.00
#
_symmetry.space_group_name_H-M   'P 1'
#
loop_
_entity.id
_entity.type
_entity.pdbx_description
1 polymer ?
#
loop_
_entity_poly.entity_id
_entity_poly.type
_entity_poly.pdbx_seq_one_letter_code
_entity_poly.pdbx_strand_id
1 'polypeptide(L)'
;MSVKGCFTDFHIDFGGTSVWYHVFRGGKIFWLIPPTLQNLELYEEWVLSGKQSDIFLGDRVELCQRIELKQGYTFFIPSGWIHAVYTPVDSLVFGGNILHSFNVPMQLRIYEIEDRTRVRMLDSLFKCAVPCDCIMYKILFMSLSERRELAVSPCHSG
;
A
#
# COMPACT_ATOMS: atom_id res chain seq x y z
N MET A 1 -3.57 8.36 -16.82
CA MET A 1 -3.51 7.78 -18.18
C MET A 1 -2.21 7.01 -18.32
N SER A 2 -2.21 5.89 -19.02
CA SER A 2 -1.00 5.09 -19.25
C SER A 2 -1.01 4.54 -20.66
N VAL A 3 0.12 4.65 -21.36
CA VAL A 3 0.29 4.10 -22.70
C VAL A 3 0.63 2.62 -22.65
N LYS A 4 0.34 1.91 -23.74
CA LYS A 4 0.72 0.52 -23.94
C LYS A 4 2.22 0.32 -23.70
N GLY A 5 2.57 -0.73 -22.97
CA GLY A 5 3.94 -1.09 -22.64
C GLY A 5 4.48 -0.46 -21.37
N CYS A 6 3.77 0.49 -20.74
CA CYS A 6 4.18 1.04 -19.45
C CYS A 6 4.24 -0.04 -18.37
N PHE A 7 5.38 -0.09 -17.67
CA PHE A 7 5.61 -0.94 -16.50
C PHE A 7 6.01 -0.06 -15.31
N THR A 8 5.38 -0.31 -14.17
CA THR A 8 5.77 0.24 -12.87
C THR A 8 6.20 -0.94 -12.03
N ASP A 9 7.45 -0.91 -11.58
CA ASP A 9 8.06 -2.01 -10.84
C ASP A 9 7.48 -2.17 -9.44
N PHE A 10 7.89 -3.20 -8.71
CA PHE A 10 7.39 -3.51 -7.39
C PHE A 10 7.58 -2.35 -6.41
N HIS A 11 6.47 -1.93 -5.82
CA HIS A 11 6.44 -0.89 -4.81
C HIS A 11 5.33 -1.14 -3.79
N ILE A 12 5.40 -0.42 -2.69
CA ILE A 12 4.32 -0.29 -1.72
C ILE A 12 3.79 1.13 -1.85
N ASP A 13 2.47 1.30 -1.76
CA ASP A 13 1.86 2.63 -1.79
C ASP A 13 2.29 3.49 -0.59
N PHE A 14 2.48 4.77 -0.87
CA PHE A 14 3.03 5.74 0.07
C PHE A 14 2.26 5.75 1.41
N GLY A 15 3.00 5.88 2.51
CA GLY A 15 2.47 5.91 3.88
C GLY A 15 1.69 4.66 4.28
N GLY A 16 1.87 3.55 3.55
CA GLY A 16 1.12 2.30 3.75
C GLY A 16 -0.37 2.41 3.43
N THR A 17 -0.77 3.38 2.60
CA THR A 17 -2.16 3.55 2.19
C THR A 17 -2.73 2.30 1.51
N SER A 18 -4.04 2.10 1.65
CA SER A 18 -4.78 1.23 0.75
C SER A 18 -5.12 2.01 -0.51
N VAL A 19 -5.17 1.35 -1.67
CA VAL A 19 -5.49 2.01 -2.95
C VAL A 19 -6.68 1.33 -3.61
N TRP A 20 -7.48 2.13 -4.31
CA TRP A 20 -8.51 1.63 -5.21
C TRP A 20 -8.22 2.06 -6.64
N TYR A 21 -8.53 1.18 -7.59
CA TYR A 21 -8.40 1.40 -9.02
C TYR A 21 -9.71 1.07 -9.71
N HIS A 22 -10.14 1.92 -10.63
CA HIS A 22 -11.26 1.68 -11.52
C HIS A 22 -10.83 1.83 -12.98
N VAL A 23 -10.88 0.74 -13.75
CA VAL A 23 -10.46 0.76 -15.17
C VAL A 23 -11.60 1.28 -16.02
N PHE A 24 -11.58 2.57 -16.31
CA PHE A 24 -12.60 3.19 -17.17
C PHE A 24 -12.48 2.76 -18.63
N ARG A 25 -11.25 2.64 -19.15
CA ARG A 25 -10.96 2.16 -20.51
C ARG A 25 -9.62 1.43 -20.55
N GLY A 26 -9.53 0.35 -21.34
CA GLY A 26 -8.31 -0.45 -21.51
C GLY A 26 -8.21 -1.60 -20.52
N GLY A 27 -6.99 -1.88 -20.05
CA GLY A 27 -6.70 -2.95 -19.09
C GLY A 27 -5.38 -2.75 -18.34
N LYS A 28 -5.23 -3.46 -17.22
CA LYS A 28 -4.04 -3.47 -16.37
C LYS A 28 -3.73 -4.88 -15.90
N ILE A 29 -2.46 -5.20 -15.74
CA ILE A 29 -2.00 -6.44 -15.12
C ILE A 29 -1.25 -6.06 -13.86
N PHE A 30 -1.66 -6.62 -12.73
CA PHE A 30 -1.01 -6.45 -11.44
C PHE A 30 -0.30 -7.74 -11.05
N TRP A 31 0.89 -7.61 -10.49
CA TRP A 31 1.54 -8.64 -9.69
C TRP A 31 1.48 -8.22 -8.24
N LEU A 32 1.08 -9.14 -7.36
CA LEU A 32 0.77 -8.88 -5.96
C LEU A 32 1.52 -9.86 -5.07
N ILE A 33 2.20 -9.33 -4.08
CA ILE A 33 2.94 -10.08 -3.08
C ILE A 33 2.34 -9.73 -1.71
N PRO A 34 1.93 -10.74 -0.92
CA PRO A 34 1.32 -10.47 0.39
C PRO A 34 2.33 -9.84 1.35
N PRO A 35 1.90 -8.89 2.21
CA PRO A 35 2.79 -8.16 3.12
C PRO A 35 3.13 -8.98 4.38
N THR A 36 3.75 -10.14 4.19
CA THR A 36 4.32 -10.91 5.30
C THR A 36 5.59 -10.23 5.80
N LEU A 37 5.99 -10.51 7.04
CA LEU A 37 7.23 -9.97 7.62
C LEU A 37 8.43 -10.29 6.73
N GLN A 38 8.53 -11.54 6.27
CA GLN A 38 9.62 -11.97 5.40
C GLN A 38 9.62 -11.22 4.06
N ASN A 39 8.46 -11.01 3.44
CA ASN A 39 8.37 -10.32 2.15
C ASN A 39 8.70 -8.82 2.28
N LEU A 40 8.35 -8.20 3.41
CA LEU A 40 8.69 -6.80 3.68
C LEU A 40 10.20 -6.61 3.91
N GLU A 41 10.85 -7.54 4.63
CA GLU A 41 12.31 -7.54 4.79
C GLU A 41 13.01 -7.72 3.44
N LEU A 42 12.56 -8.69 2.62
CA LEU A 42 13.08 -8.90 1.26
C LEU A 42 12.87 -7.67 0.38
N TYR A 43 11.73 -6.99 0.49
CA TYR A 43 11.45 -5.75 -0.23
C TYR A 43 12.41 -4.64 0.20
N GLU A 44 12.58 -4.42 1.50
CA GLU A 44 13.49 -3.40 2.05
C GLU A 44 14.94 -3.65 1.58
N GLU A 45 15.43 -4.88 1.68
CA GLU A 45 16.76 -5.26 1.17
C GLU A 45 16.89 -5.05 -0.34
N TRP A 46 15.86 -5.42 -1.11
CA TRP A 46 15.84 -5.25 -2.56
C TRP A 46 15.90 -3.77 -2.94
N VAL A 47 15.14 -2.90 -2.28
CA VAL A 47 15.18 -1.45 -2.48
C VAL A 47 16.57 -0.89 -2.15
N LEU A 48 17.13 -1.26 -1.00
CA LEU A 48 18.43 -0.78 -0.55
C LEU A 48 19.60 -1.30 -1.40
N SER A 49 19.44 -2.43 -2.09
CA SER A 49 20.50 -3.02 -2.91
C SER A 49 20.90 -2.19 -4.12
N GLY A 50 20.05 -1.25 -4.56
CA GLY A 50 20.26 -0.43 -5.75
C GLY A 50 20.25 -1.20 -7.09
N LYS A 51 19.94 -2.51 -7.05
CA LYS A 51 19.88 -3.40 -8.23
C LYS A 51 18.45 -3.67 -8.70
N GLN A 52 17.57 -2.70 -8.48
CA GLN A 52 16.14 -2.83 -8.82
C GLN A 52 15.93 -3.08 -10.32
N SER A 53 16.79 -2.53 -11.18
CA SER A 53 16.74 -2.75 -12.63
C SER A 53 17.11 -4.16 -13.08
N ASP A 54 17.87 -4.90 -12.25
CA ASP A 54 18.49 -6.16 -12.65
C ASP A 54 17.77 -7.37 -12.05
N ILE A 55 16.97 -7.15 -11.00
CA ILE A 55 16.35 -8.20 -10.20
C ILE A 55 14.85 -7.98 -10.13
N PHE A 56 14.09 -8.88 -10.74
CA PHE A 56 12.64 -8.92 -10.59
C PHE A 56 12.26 -9.49 -9.22
N LEU A 57 11.70 -8.67 -8.33
CA LEU A 57 11.39 -9.07 -6.95
C LEU A 57 10.41 -10.26 -6.88
N GLY A 58 9.52 -10.39 -7.88
CA GLY A 58 8.57 -11.49 -7.98
C GLY A 58 9.21 -12.88 -8.01
N ASP A 59 10.47 -13.00 -8.43
CA ASP A 59 11.21 -14.28 -8.47
C ASP A 59 11.87 -14.62 -7.12
N ARG A 60 11.93 -13.68 -6.18
CA ARG A 60 12.55 -13.86 -4.85
C ARG A 60 11.57 -14.26 -3.76
N VAL A 61 10.28 -14.11 -4.01
CA VAL A 61 9.22 -14.41 -3.05
C VAL A 61 8.59 -15.76 -3.35
N GLU A 62 8.04 -16.41 -2.33
CA GLU A 62 7.38 -17.71 -2.49
C GLU A 62 6.11 -17.62 -3.34
N LEU A 63 5.33 -16.54 -3.16
CA LEU A 63 4.05 -16.35 -3.82
C LEU A 63 3.95 -14.94 -4.42
N CYS A 64 3.79 -14.89 -5.75
CA CYS A 64 3.51 -13.68 -6.50
C CYS A 64 2.27 -13.92 -7.38
N GLN A 65 1.15 -13.29 -7.01
CA GLN A 65 -0.13 -13.48 -7.68
C GLN A 65 -0.29 -12.51 -8.84
N ARG A 66 -0.77 -12.99 -9.98
CA ARG A 66 -1.05 -12.14 -11.16
C ARG A 66 -2.55 -11.95 -11.33
N ILE A 67 -2.98 -10.69 -11.40
CA ILE A 67 -4.38 -10.30 -11.63
C ILE A 67 -4.49 -9.44 -12.88
N GLU A 68 -5.44 -9.75 -13.75
CA GLU A 68 -5.76 -8.93 -14.93
C GLU A 68 -7.06 -8.15 -14.69
N LEU A 69 -6.96 -6.82 -14.71
CA LEU A 69 -8.10 -5.92 -14.63
C LEU A 69 -8.52 -5.49 -16.03
N LYS A 70 -9.80 -5.75 -16.34
CA LYS A 70 -10.44 -5.37 -17.60
C LYS A 70 -11.29 -4.11 -17.40
N GLN A 71 -11.71 -3.51 -18.51
CA GLN A 71 -12.61 -2.37 -18.49
C GLN A 71 -13.85 -2.62 -17.61
N GLY A 72 -14.21 -1.64 -16.78
CA GLY A 72 -15.30 -1.67 -15.83
C GLY A 72 -14.94 -2.27 -14.46
N TYR A 73 -13.76 -2.90 -14.32
CA TYR A 73 -13.37 -3.52 -13.07
C TYR A 73 -12.94 -2.47 -12.05
N THR A 74 -13.34 -2.71 -10.80
CA THR A 74 -12.85 -1.97 -9.63
C THR A 74 -12.05 -2.91 -8.76
N PHE A 75 -10.86 -2.49 -8.37
CA PHE A 75 -9.90 -3.30 -7.63
C PHE A 75 -9.40 -2.53 -6.41
N PHE A 76 -9.32 -3.21 -5.28
CA PHE A 76 -8.83 -2.65 -4.02
C PHE A 76 -7.58 -3.42 -3.60
N ILE A 77 -6.52 -2.69 -3.27
CA ILE A 77 -5.27 -3.23 -2.72
C ILE A 77 -5.18 -2.76 -1.26
N PRO A 78 -5.16 -3.69 -0.28
CA PRO A 78 -5.02 -3.33 1.13
C PRO A 78 -3.63 -2.77 1.46
N SER A 79 -3.53 -2.09 2.61
CA SER A 79 -2.28 -1.57 3.16
C SER A 79 -1.13 -2.58 3.14
N GLY A 80 0.02 -2.13 2.64
CA GLY A 80 1.30 -2.84 2.69
C GLY A 80 1.56 -3.83 1.55
N TRP A 81 0.57 -4.15 0.72
CA TRP A 81 0.75 -5.09 -0.38
C TRP A 81 1.77 -4.56 -1.40
N ILE A 82 2.82 -5.37 -1.63
CA ILE A 82 3.86 -5.05 -2.60
C ILE A 82 3.34 -5.42 -3.98
N HIS A 83 3.41 -4.50 -4.93
CA HIS A 83 2.81 -4.72 -6.23
C HIS A 83 3.55 -4.05 -7.39
N ALA A 84 3.49 -4.69 -8.56
CA ALA A 84 3.96 -4.16 -9.83
C ALA A 84 2.82 -4.09 -10.83
N VAL A 85 2.88 -3.18 -11.80
CA VAL A 85 1.78 -2.89 -12.73
C VAL A 85 2.28 -2.83 -14.16
N TYR A 86 1.66 -3.60 -15.05
CA TYR A 86 1.88 -3.54 -16.48
C TYR A 86 0.63 -3.09 -17.24
N THR A 87 0.85 -2.33 -18.31
CA THR A 87 -0.19 -1.75 -19.15
C THR A 87 -0.18 -2.40 -20.54
N PRO A 88 -0.98 -3.45 -20.79
CA PRO A 88 -0.93 -4.19 -22.06
C PRO A 88 -1.51 -3.42 -23.25
N VAL A 89 -2.39 -2.44 -23.00
CA VAL A 89 -3.07 -1.59 -23.98
C VAL A 89 -3.22 -0.18 -23.40
N ASP A 90 -3.42 0.83 -24.25
CA ASP A 90 -3.67 2.19 -23.77
C ASP A 90 -4.87 2.23 -22.82
N SER A 91 -4.65 2.79 -21.64
CA SER A 91 -5.60 2.69 -20.53
C SER A 91 -5.85 4.03 -19.85
N LEU A 92 -7.12 4.26 -19.52
CA LEU A 92 -7.59 5.32 -18.64
C LEU A 92 -8.15 4.67 -17.38
N VAL A 93 -7.50 4.95 -16.25
CA VAL A 93 -7.80 4.37 -14.95
C VAL A 93 -7.96 5.51 -13.96
N PHE A 94 -9.01 5.42 -13.13
CA PHE A 94 -9.19 6.27 -11.96
C PHE A 94 -8.71 5.53 -10.73
N GLY A 95 -8.25 6.25 -9.72
CA GLY A 95 -7.87 5.65 -8.46
C GLY A 95 -7.55 6.69 -7.40
N GLY A 96 -7.31 6.20 -6.19
CA GLY A 96 -6.94 7.05 -5.07
C GLY A 96 -6.50 6.23 -3.86
N ASN A 97 -5.74 6.89 -2.99
CA ASN A 97 -5.15 6.30 -1.79
C ASN A 97 -5.96 6.70 -0.56
N ILE A 98 -6.10 5.77 0.39
CA ILE A 98 -6.92 5.90 1.58
C ILE A 98 -6.15 5.35 2.78
N LEU A 99 -6.06 6.15 3.85
CA LEU A 99 -5.70 5.67 5.19
C LEU A 99 -6.98 5.30 5.94
N HIS A 100 -6.94 4.21 6.71
CA HIS A 100 -8.10 3.74 7.47
C HIS A 100 -7.70 3.08 8.79
N SER A 101 -8.66 2.91 9.72
CA SER A 101 -8.41 2.31 11.03
C SER A 101 -8.28 0.78 11.02
N PHE A 102 -8.64 0.08 9.93
CA PHE A 102 -8.65 -1.39 9.90
C PHE A 102 -7.27 -2.05 9.98
N ASN A 103 -6.19 -1.35 9.60
CA ASN A 103 -4.84 -1.92 9.63
C ASN A 103 -3.75 -0.87 9.93
N VAL A 104 -3.97 -0.10 11.01
CA VAL A 104 -3.03 0.91 11.49
C VAL A 104 -1.61 0.36 11.71
N PRO A 105 -1.42 -0.84 12.31
CA PRO A 105 -0.07 -1.36 12.55
C PRO A 105 0.72 -1.56 11.25
N MET A 106 0.07 -2.04 10.18
CA MET A 106 0.73 -2.17 8.88
C MET A 106 1.03 -0.80 8.27
N GLN A 107 0.09 0.15 8.32
CA GLN A 107 0.31 1.51 7.82
C GLN A 107 1.54 2.17 8.47
N LEU A 108 1.69 2.05 9.80
CA LEU A 108 2.86 2.58 10.52
C LEU A 108 4.16 1.85 10.15
N ARG A 109 4.12 0.52 10.02
CA ARG A 109 5.28 -0.26 9.60
C ARG A 109 5.80 0.15 8.23
N ILE A 110 4.90 0.35 7.25
CA ILE A 110 5.32 0.80 5.91
C ILE A 110 5.92 2.20 5.98
N TYR A 111 5.32 3.11 6.75
CA TYR A 111 5.87 4.45 6.96
C TYR A 111 7.31 4.39 7.51
N GLU A 112 7.59 3.50 8.47
CA GLU A 112 8.96 3.29 8.97
C GLU A 112 9.91 2.72 7.91
N ILE A 113 9.45 1.81 7.06
CA ILE A 113 10.25 1.27 5.94
C ILE A 113 10.56 2.38 4.92
N GLU A 114 9.60 3.24 4.60
CA GLU A 114 9.79 4.38 3.70
C GLU A 114 10.86 5.35 4.24
N ASP A 115 10.82 5.64 5.55
CA ASP A 115 11.81 6.50 6.21
C ASP A 115 13.22 5.90 6.14
N ARG A 116 13.35 4.59 6.42
CA ARG A 116 14.64 3.88 6.36
C ARG A 116 15.21 3.78 4.95
N THR A 117 14.37 3.44 3.97
CA THR A 117 14.77 3.27 2.57
C THR A 117 14.99 4.60 1.85
N ARG A 118 14.53 5.72 2.44
CA ARG A 118 14.58 7.08 1.84
C ARG A 118 14.02 7.14 0.43
N VAL A 119 13.06 6.26 0.11
CA VAL A 119 12.37 6.29 -1.19
C VAL A 119 11.55 7.57 -1.25
N ARG A 120 12.17 8.64 -1.77
CA ARG A 120 11.50 9.91 -2.03
C ARG A 120 10.62 9.77 -3.27
N MET A 121 9.46 9.12 -3.15
CA MET A 121 8.42 9.28 -4.15
C MET A 121 7.76 10.65 -3.98
N LEU A 122 8.27 11.65 -4.72
CA LEU A 122 7.59 12.89 -5.12
C LEU A 122 6.73 13.59 -4.04
N ASP A 123 7.38 14.35 -3.16
CA ASP A 123 7.19 15.78 -2.83
C ASP A 123 5.87 16.55 -3.16
N SER A 124 4.72 15.88 -3.28
CA SER A 124 3.45 16.50 -3.71
C SER A 124 2.26 16.29 -2.78
N LEU A 125 2.33 15.36 -1.81
CA LEU A 125 1.30 15.19 -0.77
C LEU A 125 1.80 15.45 0.68
N PHE A 126 3.11 15.39 0.93
CA PHE A 126 3.69 15.45 2.28
C PHE A 126 4.47 16.73 2.63
N LYS A 127 4.17 17.87 1.97
CA LYS A 127 4.50 19.20 2.55
C LYS A 127 3.51 19.65 3.63
N CYS A 128 2.50 18.84 3.97
CA CYS A 128 1.89 18.92 5.30
C CYS A 128 2.80 18.22 6.33
N ALA A 129 4.00 18.77 6.52
CA ALA A 129 4.80 18.57 7.72
C ALA A 129 4.20 19.37 8.90
N VAL A 130 2.89 19.20 9.11
CA VAL A 130 2.14 19.57 10.32
C VAL A 130 1.09 18.47 10.47
N PRO A 131 1.17 17.64 11.52
CA PRO A 131 2.12 16.55 11.58
C PRO A 131 1.43 15.21 11.30
N CYS A 132 2.15 14.22 10.78
CA CYS A 132 1.74 12.81 10.89
C CYS A 132 1.42 12.43 12.34
N ASP A 133 2.00 13.14 13.33
CA ASP A 133 1.54 13.07 14.71
C ASP A 133 0.05 13.38 14.85
N CYS A 134 -0.56 14.37 14.21
CA CYS A 134 -1.98 14.63 14.40
C CYS A 134 -2.88 13.52 13.84
N ILE A 135 -2.56 12.92 12.68
CA ILE A 135 -3.35 11.81 12.12
C ILE A 135 -3.07 10.51 12.88
N MET A 136 -1.81 10.23 13.21
CA MET A 136 -1.41 9.09 14.04
C MET A 136 -2.00 9.21 15.44
N TYR A 137 -1.97 10.38 16.08
CA TYR A 137 -2.65 10.64 17.35
C TYR A 137 -4.15 10.54 17.19
N LYS A 138 -4.79 10.99 16.11
CA LYS A 138 -6.25 10.84 15.95
C LYS A 138 -6.64 9.37 15.76
N ILE A 139 -5.88 8.61 14.97
CA ILE A 139 -6.10 7.18 14.76
C ILE A 139 -5.77 6.37 16.02
N LEU A 140 -4.67 6.67 16.71
CA LEU A 140 -4.29 6.07 17.98
C LEU A 140 -5.28 6.45 19.09
N PHE A 141 -5.75 7.70 19.13
CA PHE A 141 -6.77 8.18 20.07
C PHE A 141 -8.12 7.54 19.80
N MET A 142 -8.54 7.37 18.54
CA MET A 142 -9.74 6.60 18.20
C MET A 142 -9.58 5.12 18.60
N SER A 143 -8.43 4.50 18.32
CA SER A 143 -8.16 3.11 18.72
C SER A 143 -8.10 2.92 20.25
N LEU A 144 -7.58 3.91 20.98
CA LEU A 144 -7.56 3.91 22.45
C LEU A 144 -8.93 4.26 23.05
N SER A 145 -9.73 5.08 22.37
CA SER A 145 -11.11 5.43 22.76
C SER A 145 -12.04 4.22 22.63
N GLU A 146 -11.97 3.46 21.53
CA GLU A 146 -12.72 2.20 21.37
C GLU A 146 -12.34 1.15 22.41
N ARG A 147 -11.05 1.05 22.78
CA ARG A 147 -10.61 0.18 23.88
C ARG A 147 -11.14 0.63 25.24
N ARG A 148 -11.35 1.93 25.47
CA ARG A 148 -11.97 2.44 26.70
C ARG A 148 -13.47 2.14 26.75
N GLU A 149 -14.19 2.22 25.65
CA GLU A 149 -15.62 1.87 25.62
C GLU A 149 -15.85 0.37 25.85
N LEU A 150 -15.01 -0.50 25.29
CA LEU A 150 -15.07 -1.94 25.54
C LEU A 150 -14.67 -2.34 26.97
N ALA A 151 -13.79 -1.56 27.63
CA ALA A 151 -13.39 -1.79 29.02
C ALA A 151 -14.39 -1.26 30.07
N VAL A 152 -15.41 -0.49 29.65
CA VAL A 152 -16.41 0.15 30.55
C VAL A 152 -17.80 -0.49 30.41
N SER A 153 -17.90 -1.73 29.92
CA SER A 153 -19.14 -2.52 30.07
C SER A 153 -19.08 -3.27 31.42
N PRO A 154 -19.76 -2.83 32.50
CA PRO A 154 -19.85 -3.66 33.69
C PRO A 154 -20.86 -4.77 33.39
N CYS A 155 -20.47 -6.02 33.55
CA CYS A 155 -21.41 -7.10 33.79
C CYS A 155 -22.25 -6.74 35.03
N HIS A 156 -23.43 -6.17 34.83
CA HIS A 156 -24.49 -6.17 35.83
C HIS A 156 -25.31 -7.43 35.64
N SER A 157 -24.85 -8.52 36.26
CA SER A 157 -25.68 -9.66 36.60
C SER A 157 -26.11 -9.51 38.06
N GLY A 158 -27.42 -9.35 38.27
CA GLY A 158 -28.07 -9.50 39.57
C GLY A 158 -28.24 -10.95 39.97
#